data_AF-A0A2E0SM18-F1
#
_entry.id   AF-A0A2E0SM18-F1
#
_cell.length_a   1.000
_cell.length_b   1.000
_cell.length_c   1.000
_cell.angle_alpha   90.00
_cell.angle_beta   90.00
_cell.angle_gamma   90.00
#
_symmetry.space_group_name_H-M   'P 1'
#
loop_
_entity.id
_entity.type
_entity.pdbx_description
1 polymer ?
#
loop_
_entity_poly.entity_id
_entity_poly.type
_entity_poly.pdbx_seq_one_letter_code
_entity_poly.pdbx_strand_id
1 'polypeptide(L)'
;MTANQPAEYLAFFKHRCEHCQILLALSEQQQAAISENQLDELLSIIGRKQRVLTLMEDTKREQPALWENWQTDREGLDSETRQRCEQYLAETESLLASLVQLEQQGTDQLKKNRDHTQAELQQISRSMKANDAYYDQGESPTHRFLDVGR
;
A
#
# COMPACT_ATOMS: atom_id res chain seq x y z
N MET A 1 15.67 37.52 -9.62
CA MET A 1 14.49 36.66 -9.43
C MET A 1 13.74 36.67 -10.74
N THR A 2 13.89 35.61 -11.53
CA THR A 2 13.09 35.41 -12.75
C THR A 2 11.68 35.06 -12.30
N ALA A 3 10.70 35.91 -12.65
CA ALA A 3 9.30 35.55 -12.47
C ALA A 3 9.05 34.25 -13.24
N ASN A 4 8.61 33.20 -12.55
CA ASN A 4 8.24 31.95 -13.19
C ASN A 4 7.08 32.23 -14.16
N GLN A 5 7.11 31.59 -15.33
CA GLN A 5 6.07 31.86 -16.33
C GLN A 5 4.74 31.25 -15.87
N PRO A 6 3.58 31.90 -16.11
CA PRO A 6 2.26 31.34 -15.78
C PRO A 6 2.04 29.91 -16.28
N ALA A 7 2.58 29.59 -17.46
CA ALA A 7 2.53 28.25 -18.05
C ALA A 7 3.29 27.19 -17.24
N GLU A 8 4.38 27.56 -16.55
CA GLU A 8 5.20 26.64 -15.75
C GLU A 8 4.45 26.20 -14.49
N TYR A 9 3.75 27.12 -13.81
CA TYR A 9 2.87 26.78 -12.68
C TYR A 9 1.77 25.81 -13.09
N LEU A 10 1.11 26.10 -14.20
CA LEU A 10 0.01 25.28 -14.69
C LEU A 10 0.49 23.86 -15.04
N ALA A 11 1.59 23.75 -15.77
CA ALA A 11 2.19 22.46 -16.11
C ALA A 11 2.61 21.69 -14.86
N PHE A 12 3.26 22.36 -13.91
CA PHE A 12 3.72 21.75 -12.67
C PHE A 12 2.56 21.17 -11.83
N PHE A 13 1.50 21.95 -11.57
CA PHE A 13 0.35 21.44 -10.81
C PHE A 13 -0.44 20.37 -11.57
N LYS A 14 -0.57 20.50 -12.90
CA LYS A 14 -1.19 19.48 -13.74
C LYS A 14 -0.47 18.15 -13.65
N HIS A 15 0.86 18.14 -13.81
CA HIS A 15 1.65 16.90 -13.73
C HIS A 15 1.56 16.24 -12.35
N ARG A 16 1.55 17.04 -11.28
CA ARG A 16 1.34 16.49 -9.92
C ARG A 16 -0.03 15.83 -9.78
N CYS A 17 -1.07 16.46 -10.30
CA CYS A 17 -2.41 15.90 -10.31
C CYS A 17 -2.46 14.58 -11.10
N GLU A 18 -1.88 14.55 -12.31
CA GLU A 18 -1.77 13.35 -13.15
C GLU A 18 -1.04 12.20 -12.44
N HIS A 19 0.06 12.48 -11.74
CA HIS A 19 0.77 11.48 -10.95
C HIS A 19 -0.07 10.94 -9.78
N CYS A 20 -0.82 11.80 -9.10
CA CYS A 20 -1.75 11.37 -8.05
C CYS A 20 -2.89 10.50 -8.61
N GLN A 21 -3.41 10.82 -9.79
CA GLN A 21 -4.42 9.98 -10.48
C GLN A 21 -3.86 8.60 -10.83
N ILE A 22 -2.62 8.55 -11.33
CA ILE A 22 -1.93 7.28 -11.62
C ILE A 22 -1.74 6.47 -10.34
N LEU A 23 -1.29 7.11 -9.26
CA LEU A 23 -1.15 6.44 -7.96
C LEU A 23 -2.49 5.88 -7.48
N LEU A 24 -3.58 6.64 -7.63
CA LEU A 24 -4.90 6.20 -7.20
C LEU A 24 -5.34 4.93 -7.94
N ALA A 25 -5.21 4.92 -9.27
CA ALA A 25 -5.51 3.75 -10.09
C ALA A 25 -4.64 2.53 -9.69
N LEU A 26 -3.37 2.75 -9.35
CA LEU A 26 -2.49 1.70 -8.84
C LEU A 26 -2.93 1.21 -7.45
N SER A 27 -3.46 2.08 -6.59
CA SER A 27 -3.97 1.70 -5.26
C SER A 27 -5.26 0.90 -5.34
N GLU A 28 -6.13 1.20 -6.30
CA GLU A 28 -7.30 0.38 -6.61
C GLU A 28 -6.89 -1.01 -7.12
N GLN A 29 -5.92 -1.07 -8.05
CA GLN A 29 -5.34 -2.35 -8.52
C GLN A 29 -4.71 -3.15 -7.37
N GLN A 30 -3.99 -2.47 -6.47
CA GLN A 30 -3.40 -3.10 -5.28
C GLN A 30 -4.47 -3.75 -4.42
N GLN A 31 -5.60 -3.06 -4.20
CA GLN A 31 -6.68 -3.59 -3.38
C GLN A 31 -7.29 -4.86 -4.00
N ALA A 32 -7.47 -4.89 -5.32
CA ALA A 32 -7.91 -6.08 -6.04
C ALA A 32 -6.91 -7.23 -5.91
N ALA A 33 -5.61 -6.97 -6.13
CA ALA A 33 -4.56 -7.99 -6.01
C ALA A 33 -4.46 -8.57 -4.58
N ILE A 34 -4.64 -7.75 -3.55
CA ILE A 34 -4.69 -8.21 -2.15
C ILE A 34 -5.92 -9.11 -1.91
N SER A 35 -7.09 -8.71 -2.41
CA SER A 35 -8.33 -9.49 -2.28
C SER A 35 -8.27 -10.82 -3.04
N GLU A 36 -7.58 -10.86 -4.17
CA GLU A 36 -7.40 -12.06 -5.01
C GLU A 36 -6.16 -12.88 -4.63
N ASN A 37 -5.41 -12.46 -3.59
CA ASN A 37 -4.18 -13.10 -3.11
C ASN A 37 -3.09 -13.27 -4.21
N GLN A 38 -3.02 -12.30 -5.14
CA GLN A 38 -2.07 -12.27 -6.25
C GLN A 38 -0.78 -11.56 -5.85
N LEU A 39 0.12 -12.28 -5.16
CA LEU A 39 1.34 -11.69 -4.59
C LEU A 39 2.31 -11.15 -5.65
N ASP A 40 2.44 -11.80 -6.80
CA ASP A 40 3.32 -11.35 -7.88
C ASP A 40 2.83 -10.02 -8.50
N GLU A 41 1.52 -9.91 -8.70
CA GLU A 41 0.90 -8.68 -9.18
C GLU A 41 1.02 -7.55 -8.15
N LEU A 42 0.84 -7.88 -6.85
CA LEU A 42 1.05 -6.93 -5.77
C LEU A 42 2.46 -6.35 -5.77
N LEU A 43 3.50 -7.18 -5.93
CA LEU A 43 4.90 -6.72 -6.01
C LEU A 43 5.14 -5.84 -7.24
N SER A 44 4.57 -6.21 -8.39
CA SER A 44 4.61 -5.41 -9.62
C SER A 44 3.99 -4.02 -9.42
N ILE A 45 2.81 -3.96 -8.80
CA ILE A 45 2.09 -2.72 -8.50
C ILE A 45 2.90 -1.83 -7.56
N ILE A 46 3.47 -2.38 -6.48
CA ILE A 46 4.32 -1.63 -5.54
C ILE A 46 5.52 -1.02 -6.28
N GLY A 47 6.19 -1.77 -7.15
CA GLY A 47 7.30 -1.26 -7.95
C GLY A 47 6.88 -0.12 -8.89
N ARG A 48 5.68 -0.19 -9.48
CA ARG A 48 5.12 0.89 -10.31
C ARG A 48 4.81 2.14 -9.47
N LYS A 49 4.22 2.00 -8.28
CA LYS A 49 3.96 3.13 -7.36
C LYS A 49 5.24 3.83 -6.93
N GLN A 50 6.28 3.08 -6.59
CA GLN A 50 7.57 3.63 -6.22
C GLN A 50 8.15 4.51 -7.33
N ARG A 51 8.10 4.08 -8.59
CA ARG A 51 8.56 4.89 -9.73
C ARG A 51 7.80 6.21 -9.84
N VAL A 52 6.47 6.19 -9.67
CA VAL A 52 5.67 7.42 -9.75
C VAL A 52 6.00 8.37 -8.61
N LEU A 53 6.19 7.85 -7.39
CA LEU A 53 6.62 8.67 -6.24
C LEU A 53 7.99 9.29 -6.49
N THR A 54 8.95 8.54 -7.02
CA THR A 54 10.28 9.06 -7.39
C THR A 54 10.16 10.17 -8.43
N LEU A 55 9.35 10.00 -9.48
CA LEU A 55 9.12 11.05 -10.48
C LEU A 55 8.53 12.33 -9.87
N MET A 56 7.59 12.19 -8.93
CA MET A 56 7.01 13.34 -8.22
C MET A 56 8.03 14.06 -7.33
N GLU A 57 8.91 13.31 -6.65
CA GLU A 57 9.98 13.87 -5.82
C GLU A 57 11.04 14.58 -6.67
N ASP A 58 11.43 13.97 -7.79
CA ASP A 58 12.40 14.54 -8.73
C ASP A 58 11.88 15.84 -9.33
N THR A 59 10.62 15.88 -9.77
CA THR A 59 9.98 17.10 -10.30
C THR A 59 9.98 18.23 -9.25
N LYS A 60 9.70 17.89 -7.98
CA LYS A 60 9.75 18.87 -6.88
C LYS A 60 11.18 19.37 -6.62
N ARG A 61 12.18 18.48 -6.72
CA ARG A 61 13.60 18.81 -6.50
C ARG A 61 14.18 19.67 -7.62
N GLU A 62 13.74 19.46 -8.85
CA GLU A 62 14.18 20.22 -10.01
C GLU A 62 13.60 21.65 -10.03
N GLN A 63 12.39 21.83 -9.50
CA GLN A 63 11.67 23.11 -9.55
C GLN A 63 11.11 23.53 -8.18
N PRO A 64 11.97 23.66 -7.14
CA PRO A 64 11.51 23.98 -5.78
C PRO A 64 10.84 25.36 -5.70
N ALA A 65 11.32 26.31 -6.52
CA ALA A 65 10.82 27.68 -6.56
C ALA A 65 9.34 27.77 -6.98
N LEU A 66 8.84 26.85 -7.82
CA LEU A 66 7.42 26.83 -8.19
C LEU A 66 6.54 26.46 -7.00
N TRP A 67 6.99 25.56 -6.13
CA TRP A 67 6.22 25.22 -4.94
C TRP A 67 6.29 26.32 -3.88
N GLU A 68 7.50 26.83 -3.62
CA GLU A 68 7.75 27.80 -2.55
C GLU A 68 7.15 29.19 -2.84
N ASN A 69 7.24 29.64 -4.09
CA ASN A 69 6.80 30.99 -4.46
C ASN A 69 5.32 31.06 -4.86
N TRP A 70 4.61 29.94 -4.96
CA TRP A 70 3.20 29.90 -5.40
C TRP A 70 2.32 30.90 -4.64
N GLN A 71 2.43 30.97 -3.31
CA GLN A 71 1.61 31.88 -2.50
C GLN A 71 1.85 33.36 -2.82
N THR A 72 3.07 33.71 -3.22
CA THR A 72 3.45 35.08 -3.57
C THR A 72 3.10 35.38 -5.03
N ASP A 73 3.37 34.44 -5.93
CA ASP A 73 3.26 34.66 -7.37
C ASP A 73 1.82 34.54 -7.88
N ARG A 74 0.93 33.82 -7.17
CA ARG A 74 -0.47 33.60 -7.59
C ARG A 74 -1.27 34.88 -7.82
N GLU A 75 -0.98 35.96 -7.08
CA GLU A 75 -1.69 37.24 -7.20
C GLU A 75 -1.28 38.01 -8.45
N GLY A 76 -0.12 37.69 -9.02
CA GLY A 76 0.37 38.26 -10.28
C GLY A 76 -0.08 37.49 -11.53
N LEU A 77 -0.75 36.34 -11.36
CA LEU A 77 -1.25 35.55 -12.48
C LEU A 77 -2.60 36.08 -12.98
N ASP A 78 -2.88 35.84 -14.25
CA ASP A 78 -4.21 36.08 -14.80
C ASP A 78 -5.24 35.15 -14.13
N SER A 79 -6.50 35.58 -14.12
CA SER A 79 -7.54 34.89 -13.37
C SER A 79 -7.81 33.47 -13.87
N GLU A 80 -7.64 33.19 -15.17
CA GLU A 80 -7.88 31.87 -15.74
C GLU A 80 -6.79 30.89 -15.32
N THR A 81 -5.52 31.29 -15.45
CA THR A 81 -4.38 30.45 -15.03
C THR A 81 -4.44 30.17 -13.52
N ARG A 82 -4.68 31.21 -12.71
CA ARG A 82 -4.81 31.05 -11.26
C ARG A 82 -5.90 30.05 -10.89
N GLN A 83 -7.10 30.20 -11.47
CA GLN A 83 -8.22 29.32 -11.19
C GLN A 83 -7.91 27.86 -11.56
N ARG A 84 -7.25 27.62 -12.70
CA ARG A 84 -6.85 26.25 -13.08
C ARG A 84 -5.80 25.66 -12.14
N CYS A 85 -4.81 26.43 -11.72
CA CYS A 85 -3.82 25.98 -10.74
C CYS A 85 -4.47 25.62 -9.40
N GLU A 86 -5.40 26.45 -8.92
CA GLU A 86 -6.18 26.17 -7.70
C GLU A 86 -7.05 24.92 -7.84
N GLN A 87 -7.65 24.70 -9.03
CA GLN A 87 -8.39 23.48 -9.31
C GLN A 87 -7.50 22.23 -9.23
N TYR A 88 -6.33 22.25 -9.86
CA TYR A 88 -5.40 21.11 -9.78
C TYR A 88 -4.88 20.88 -8.37
N LEU A 89 -4.67 21.94 -7.58
CA LEU A 89 -4.28 21.83 -6.17
C LEU A 89 -5.38 21.15 -5.34
N ALA A 90 -6.62 21.62 -5.45
CA ALA A 90 -7.76 21.05 -4.75
C ALA A 90 -8.00 19.59 -5.15
N GLU A 91 -7.88 19.27 -6.44
CA GLU A 91 -7.98 17.89 -6.93
C GLU A 91 -6.85 17.02 -6.38
N THR A 92 -5.61 17.51 -6.37
CA THR A 92 -4.45 16.81 -5.80
C THR A 92 -4.66 16.52 -4.32
N GLU A 93 -5.16 17.47 -3.53
CA GLU A 93 -5.48 17.27 -2.10
C GLU A 93 -6.53 16.18 -1.90
N SER A 94 -7.60 16.20 -2.70
CA SER A 94 -8.64 15.17 -2.66
C SER A 94 -8.08 13.79 -3.01
N LEU A 95 -7.26 13.69 -4.07
CA LEU A 95 -6.64 12.44 -4.49
C LEU A 95 -5.68 11.90 -3.42
N LEU A 96 -4.87 12.76 -2.79
CA LEU A 96 -3.97 12.37 -1.71
C LEU A 96 -4.74 11.87 -0.48
N ALA A 97 -5.86 12.48 -0.13
CA ALA A 97 -6.70 12.01 0.96
C ALA A 97 -7.26 10.59 0.68
N SER A 98 -7.74 10.34 -0.54
CA SER A 98 -8.21 9.02 -0.97
C SER A 98 -7.07 7.99 -0.98
N LEU A 99 -5.88 8.38 -1.45
CA LEU A 99 -4.70 7.51 -1.44
C LEU A 99 -4.33 7.05 -0.03
N VAL A 100 -4.28 7.96 0.94
CA VAL A 100 -3.97 7.61 2.34
C VAL A 100 -4.99 6.60 2.89
N GLN A 101 -6.28 6.78 2.57
CA GLN A 101 -7.32 5.84 2.99
C GLN A 101 -7.13 4.45 2.37
N LEU A 102 -6.85 4.37 1.07
CA LEU A 102 -6.65 3.10 0.37
C LEU A 102 -5.39 2.36 0.84
N GLU A 103 -4.28 3.07 1.06
CA GLU A 103 -3.06 2.42 1.59
C GLU A 103 -3.26 1.88 3.01
N GLN A 104 -4.01 2.60 3.84
CA GLN A 104 -4.36 2.13 5.18
C GLN A 104 -5.23 0.87 5.10
N GLN A 105 -6.26 0.87 4.26
CA GLN A 105 -7.14 -0.28 4.05
C GLN A 105 -6.37 -1.51 3.54
N GLY A 106 -5.51 -1.34 2.54
CA GLY A 106 -4.68 -2.41 2.01
C GLY A 106 -3.71 -2.98 3.05
N THR A 107 -3.07 -2.12 3.84
CA THR A 107 -2.19 -2.52 4.94
C THR A 107 -2.92 -3.34 6.00
N ASP A 108 -4.11 -2.90 6.38
CA ASP A 108 -4.92 -3.60 7.39
C ASP A 108 -5.44 -4.94 6.86
N GLN A 109 -5.78 -5.02 5.57
CA GLN A 109 -6.16 -6.29 4.94
C GLN A 109 -5.00 -7.28 4.90
N LEU A 110 -3.79 -6.85 4.52
CA LEU A 110 -2.60 -7.70 4.53
C LEU A 110 -2.28 -8.23 5.93
N LYS A 111 -2.41 -7.39 6.97
CA LYS A 111 -2.25 -7.82 8.37
C LYS A 111 -3.27 -8.90 8.74
N LYS A 112 -4.54 -8.70 8.40
CA LYS A 112 -5.60 -9.69 8.64
C LYS A 112 -5.31 -11.02 7.95
N ASN A 113 -4.89 -10.98 6.68
CA ASN A 113 -4.54 -12.19 5.92
C ASN A 113 -3.39 -12.94 6.60
N ARG A 114 -2.33 -12.23 7.03
CA ARG A 114 -1.20 -12.82 7.77
C ARG A 114 -1.66 -13.47 9.07
N ASP A 115 -2.45 -12.77 9.88
CA ASP A 115 -2.89 -13.25 11.18
C ASP A 115 -3.79 -14.49 11.04
N HIS A 116 -4.62 -14.53 9.98
CA HIS A 116 -5.42 -15.69 9.63
C HIS A 116 -4.56 -16.90 9.27
N THR A 117 -3.60 -16.75 8.35
CA THR A 117 -2.66 -17.82 7.98
C THR A 117 -1.85 -18.32 9.19
N GLN A 118 -1.44 -17.42 10.09
CA GLN A 118 -0.75 -17.80 11.32
C GLN A 118 -1.65 -18.64 12.24
N ALA A 119 -2.93 -18.29 12.38
CA ALA A 119 -3.88 -19.07 13.18
C ALA A 119 -4.11 -20.46 12.59
N GLU A 120 -4.23 -20.58 11.26
CA GLU A 120 -4.36 -21.87 10.57
C GLU A 120 -3.13 -22.77 10.80
N LEU A 121 -1.93 -22.22 10.67
CA LEU A 121 -0.68 -22.97 10.93
C LEU A 121 -0.59 -23.45 12.39
N GLN A 122 -1.02 -22.62 13.35
CA GLN A 122 -1.08 -23.02 14.75
C GLN A 122 -2.09 -24.14 15.00
N GLN A 123 -3.25 -24.10 14.34
CA GLN A 123 -4.26 -25.15 14.44
C GLN A 123 -3.73 -26.46 13.87
N ILE A 124 -3.13 -26.45 12.69
CA ILE A 124 -2.51 -27.64 12.07
C ILE A 124 -1.44 -28.23 12.99
N SER A 125 -0.56 -27.40 13.54
CA SER A 125 0.48 -27.85 14.49
C SER A 125 -0.11 -28.49 15.75
N ARG A 126 -1.20 -27.95 16.30
CA ARG A 126 -1.90 -28.53 17.45
C ARG A 126 -2.55 -29.87 17.11
N SER A 127 -3.18 -29.99 15.94
CA SER A 127 -3.78 -31.24 15.46
C SER A 127 -2.75 -32.34 15.26
N MET A 128 -1.57 -32.01 14.71
CA MET A 128 -0.45 -32.97 14.58
C MET A 128 0.01 -33.45 15.96
N LYS A 129 0.25 -32.54 16.91
CA LYS A 129 0.65 -32.90 18.28
C LYS A 129 -0.39 -33.76 19.02
N ALA A 130 -1.68 -33.47 18.82
CA ALA A 130 -2.74 -34.28 19.39
C ALA A 130 -2.74 -35.69 18.80
N ASN A 131 -2.59 -35.83 17.47
CA ASN A 131 -2.51 -37.12 16.80
C ASN A 131 -1.29 -37.93 17.25
N ASP A 132 -0.12 -37.30 17.38
CA ASP A 132 1.09 -37.95 17.90
C ASP A 132 0.89 -38.45 19.35
N ALA A 133 0.22 -37.66 20.21
CA ALA A 133 -0.09 -38.07 21.58
C ALA A 133 -1.07 -39.26 21.65
N TYR A 134 -2.00 -39.37 20.70
CA TYR A 134 -2.90 -40.53 20.60
C TYR A 134 -2.17 -41.79 20.10
N TYR A 135 -1.19 -41.65 19.20
CA TYR A 135 -0.35 -42.76 18.77
C TYR A 135 0.58 -43.24 19.89
N ASP A 136 1.17 -42.33 20.66
CA ASP A 136 2.09 -42.64 21.76
C ASP A 136 1.38 -43.28 22.98
N GLN A 137 0.10 -42.97 23.20
CA GLN A 137 -0.72 -43.64 24.23
C GLN A 137 -1.31 -44.99 23.79
N GLY A 138 -1.20 -45.35 22.51
CA GLY A 138 -1.60 -46.66 21.99
C GLY A 138 -0.60 -47.78 22.28
N GLU A 139 0.66 -47.44 22.57
CA GLU A 139 1.69 -48.37 23.03
C GLU A 139 1.82 -48.31 24.56
N SER A 140 0.76 -48.72 25.27
CA SER A 140 1.02 -49.30 26.59
C SER A 140 1.73 -50.63 26.38
N PRO A 141 3.00 -50.81 26.81
CA PRO A 141 3.56 -52.14 26.91
C PRO A 141 2.74 -52.83 27.99
N THR A 142 1.75 -53.63 27.59
CA THR A 142 1.20 -54.66 28.46
C THR A 142 2.34 -55.61 28.78
N HIS A 143 3.14 -55.27 29.78
CA HIS A 143 3.91 -56.21 30.57
C HIS A 143 2.89 -57.07 31.32
N ARG A 144 2.24 -57.94 30.56
CA ARG A 144 1.45 -59.04 31.06
C ARG A 144 2.49 -60.03 31.59
N PHE A 145 2.92 -59.85 32.84
CA PHE A 145 3.46 -60.96 33.62
C PHE A 145 2.33 -61.99 33.69
N LEU A 146 2.31 -62.89 32.71
CA LEU A 146 1.65 -64.17 32.82
C LEU A 146 2.48 -64.97 33.81
N ASP A 147 2.13 -64.87 35.08
CA ASP A 147 2.52 -65.86 36.07
C ASP A 147 1.78 -67.16 35.74
N VAL A 148 2.41 -67.99 34.90
CA VAL A 148 2.00 -69.37 34.65
C VAL A 148 2.79 -70.21 35.64
N GLY A 149 2.14 -70.52 36.76
CA GLY A 149 2.82 -70.89 38.00
C GLY A 149 3.50 -72.25 38.08
N ARG A 150 4.06 -72.51 39.28
CA ARG A 150 4.08 -73.81 39.97
C ARG A 150 4.42 -73.65 41.44
#